data_AF-A0A2K3JQ56-F1
#
_entry.id   AF-A0A2K3JQ56-F1
#
_cell.length_a   1.000
_cell.length_b   1.000
_cell.length_c   1.000
_cell.angle_alpha   90.00
_cell.angle_beta   90.00
_cell.angle_gamma   90.00
#
_symmetry.space_group_name_H-M   'P 1'
#
loop_
_entity.id
_entity.type
_entity.pdbx_description
1 polymer ?
#
loop_
_entity_poly.entity_id
_entity_poly.type
_entity_poly.pdbx_seq_one_letter_code
_entity_poly.pdbx_strand_id
1 'polypeptide(L)'
;MLFLKCDLEYDSLCKRIIVTRDETIIKCLDPEAATLSRDALAKVVYSRLFDWLLDKINNSIGHDPDSKSLTGVLDIYGFES
;
A
#
# COMPACT_ATOMS: atom_id res chain seq x y z
N MET A 1 0.13 -14.62 -1.18
CA MET A 1 -0.52 -14.21 -2.43
C MET A 1 -1.89 -13.67 -2.05
N LEU A 2 -2.12 -12.37 -2.16
CA LEU A 2 -3.39 -11.75 -1.76
C LEU A 2 -4.51 -12.29 -2.66
N PHE A 3 -5.34 -13.18 -2.11
CA PHE A 3 -6.59 -13.63 -2.71
C PHE A 3 -7.63 -12.51 -2.57
N LEU A 4 -7.58 -11.53 -3.48
CA LEU A 4 -8.69 -10.60 -3.66
C LEU A 4 -9.65 -11.22 -4.68
N LYS A 5 -10.86 -11.56 -4.22
CA LYS A 5 -11.96 -11.99 -5.09
C LYS A 5 -12.33 -10.81 -6.00
N CYS A 6 -12.06 -10.95 -7.29
CA CYS A 6 -12.26 -9.94 -8.34
C CYS A 6 -13.62 -9.20 -8.25
N ASP A 7 -14.69 -9.92 -7.90
CA ASP A 7 -16.06 -9.36 -7.84
C ASP A 7 -16.30 -8.44 -6.63
N LEU A 8 -15.63 -8.68 -5.51
CA LEU A 8 -15.74 -7.82 -4.31
C LEU A 8 -14.94 -6.52 -4.48
N GLU A 9 -13.88 -6.56 -5.29
CA GLU A 9 -12.99 -5.44 -5.53
C GLU A 9 -13.67 -4.37 -6.41
N TYR A 10 -14.33 -4.78 -7.50
CA TYR A 10 -15.06 -3.86 -8.38
C TYR A 10 -16.17 -3.10 -7.63
N ASP A 11 -16.96 -3.81 -6.83
CA ASP A 11 -18.02 -3.18 -6.05
C ASP A 11 -17.48 -2.26 -4.95
N SER A 12 -16.38 -2.62 -4.29
CA SER A 12 -15.77 -1.76 -3.26
C SER A 12 -15.10 -0.50 -3.82
N LEU A 13 -14.50 -0.59 -5.01
CA LEU A 13 -13.79 0.51 -5.66
C LEU A 13 -14.74 1.44 -6.43
N CYS A 14 -15.89 0.92 -6.89
CA CYS A 14 -16.84 1.65 -7.71
C CYS A 14 -18.16 1.99 -7.01
N LYS A 15 -18.42 1.51 -5.78
CA LYS A 15 -19.66 1.80 -5.05
C LYS A 15 -19.35 2.33 -3.65
N ARG A 16 -20.03 3.42 -3.28
CA ARG A 16 -20.06 3.95 -1.92
C ARG A 16 -21.37 3.55 -1.26
N ILE A 17 -21.26 2.80 -0.17
CA ILE A 17 -22.41 2.39 0.64
C ILE A 17 -22.61 3.43 1.75
N ILE A 18 -23.77 4.06 1.79
CA ILE A 18 -24.17 5.00 2.83
C ILE A 18 -25.27 4.34 3.64
N VAL A 19 -24.97 3.99 4.89
CA VAL A 19 -25.94 3.41 5.82
C VAL A 19 -26.63 4.54 6.57
N THR A 20 -27.94 4.68 6.38
CA THR A 20 -28.81 5.57 7.17
C THR A 20 -29.66 4.74 8.14
N ARG A 21 -30.40 5.39 9.05
CA ARG A 21 -31.20 4.70 10.08
C ARG A 21 -32.27 3.75 9.50
N ASP A 22 -32.79 4.08 8.31
CA ASP A 22 -33.90 3.35 7.70
C ASP A 22 -33.47 2.54 6.48
N GLU A 23 -32.42 2.96 5.75
CA GLU A 23 -32.01 2.31 4.49
C GLU A 23 -30.51 2.36 4.20
N THR A 24 -30.04 1.37 3.45
CA THR A 24 -28.68 1.34 2.88
C THR A 24 -28.72 1.85 1.44
N ILE A 25 -28.17 3.04 1.21
CA ILE A 25 -28.14 3.66 -0.13
C ILE A 25 -26.80 3.35 -0.77
N ILE A 26 -26.82 2.62 -1.89
CA ILE A 26 -25.63 2.33 -2.70
C ILE A 26 -25.55 3.37 -3.82
N LYS A 27 -24.49 4.18 -3.83
CA LYS A 27 -24.20 5.11 -4.94
C LYS A 27 -22.96 4.64 -5.70
N CYS A 28 -23.05 4.62 -7.03
CA CYS A 28 -21.88 4.45 -7.87
C CYS A 28 -20.94 5.66 -7.72
N LEU A 29 -19.64 5.39 -7.61
CA LEU A 29 -18.59 6.39 -7.58
C LEU A 29 -18.36 6.94 -8.99
N ASP A 30 -17.93 8.20 -9.04
CA ASP A 30 -17.43 8.82 -10.27
C ASP A 30 -16.19 8.03 -10.78
N PRO A 31 -16.01 7.84 -12.10
CA PRO A 31 -14.80 7.26 -12.68
C PRO A 31 -13.48 7.80 -12.11
N GLU A 32 -13.40 9.10 -11.79
CA GLU A 32 -12.22 9.71 -11.18
C GLU A 32 -11.97 9.17 -9.76
N ALA A 33 -13.04 9.09 -8.95
CA ALA A 33 -12.96 8.56 -7.59
C ALA A 33 -12.61 7.06 -7.56
N ALA A 34 -13.14 6.27 -8.50
CA ALA A 34 -12.78 4.86 -8.65
C ALA A 34 -11.29 4.69 -9.03
N THR A 35 -10.79 5.56 -9.91
CA THR A 35 -9.37 5.58 -10.32
C THR A 35 -8.46 5.92 -9.15
N LEU A 36 -8.79 6.96 -8.38
CA LEU A 36 -8.05 7.34 -7.18
C LEU A 36 -8.02 6.23 -6.13
N SER A 37 -9.13 5.53 -5.94
CA SER A 37 -9.24 4.40 -5.01
C SER A 37 -8.33 3.24 -5.42
N ARG A 38 -8.31 2.90 -6.71
CA ARG A 38 -7.38 1.90 -7.29
C ARG A 38 -5.93 2.29 -7.07
N ASP A 39 -5.57 3.54 -7.37
CA ASP A 39 -4.20 4.01 -7.26
C ASP A 39 -3.74 4.07 -5.79
N ALA A 40 -4.63 4.45 -4.87
CA ALA A 40 -4.38 4.38 -3.43
C ALA A 40 -4.15 2.94 -2.96
N LEU A 41 -4.97 1.98 -3.41
CA LEU A 41 -4.78 0.57 -3.11
C LEU A 41 -3.42 0.06 -3.62
N ALA A 42 -3.07 0.40 -4.87
CA ALA A 42 -1.78 0.04 -5.45
C ALA A 42 -0.60 0.60 -4.63
N LYS A 43 -0.68 1.87 -4.20
CA LYS A 43 0.32 2.49 -3.32
C LYS A 43 0.46 1.76 -1.99
N VAL A 44 -0.65 1.38 -1.36
CA VAL A 44 -0.63 0.65 -0.08
C VAL A 44 -0.01 -0.73 -0.24
N VAL A 45 -0.37 -1.47 -1.30
CA VAL A 45 0.21 -2.79 -1.58
C VAL A 45 1.71 -2.67 -1.83
N TYR A 46 2.12 -1.71 -2.67
CA TYR A 46 3.53 -1.47 -2.96
C TYR A 46 4.32 -1.11 -1.70
N SER A 47 3.82 -0.18 -0.89
CA SER A 47 4.47 0.22 0.37
C SER A 47 4.68 -0.98 1.30
N ARG A 48 3.64 -1.79 1.51
CA ARG A 48 3.73 -2.98 2.39
C ARG A 48 4.70 -4.04 1.85
N LEU A 49 4.73 -4.21 0.53
CA LEU A 49 5.66 -5.14 -0.11
C LEU A 49 7.10 -4.66 0.05
N PHE A 50 7.33 -3.37 -0.12
CA PHE A 50 8.64 -2.75 0.02
C PHE A 50 9.15 -2.86 1.46
N ASP A 51 8.31 -2.53 2.45
CA ASP A 51 8.64 -2.66 3.87
C ASP A 51 9.01 -4.12 4.22
N TRP A 52 8.21 -5.08 3.74
CA TRP A 52 8.48 -6.51 3.95
C TRP A 52 9.80 -6.94 3.29
N LEU A 53 10.09 -6.44 2.09
CA LEU A 53 11.32 -6.75 1.38
C LEU A 53 12.54 -6.20 2.13
N LEU A 54 12.49 -4.95 2.59
CA LEU A 54 13.55 -4.35 3.40
C LEU A 54 13.79 -5.12 4.68
N ASP A 55 12.74 -5.52 5.39
CA ASP A 55 12.86 -6.36 6.58
C ASP A 55 13.54 -7.70 6.27
N LYS A 56 13.15 -8.36 5.16
CA LYS A 56 13.80 -9.60 4.73
C LYS A 56 15.27 -9.43 4.38
N ILE A 57 15.62 -8.37 3.66
CA ILE A 57 17.00 -8.07 3.31
C ILE A 57 17.82 -7.81 4.57
N ASN A 58 17.36 -6.92 5.46
CA ASN A 58 18.06 -6.56 6.69
C ASN A 58 18.26 -7.77 7.61
N ASN A 59 17.25 -8.63 7.74
CA ASN A 59 17.37 -9.86 8.52
C ASN A 59 18.34 -10.88 7.89
N SER A 60 18.56 -10.85 6.57
CA SER A 60 19.43 -11.80 5.88
C SER A 60 20.90 -11.39 5.81
N ILE A 61 21.18 -10.08 5.76
CA ILE A 61 22.56 -9.55 5.72
C ILE A 61 23.30 -9.88 7.01
N GLY A 62 22.58 -9.95 8.13
CA GLY A 62 23.14 -10.23 9.45
C GLY A 62 23.93 -9.03 9.98
N HIS A 63 23.64 -8.63 11.22
CA HIS A 63 24.40 -7.61 11.92
C HIS A 63 25.04 -8.26 13.15
N ASP A 64 26.34 -8.03 13.34
CA ASP A 64 27.04 -8.39 14.57
C ASP A 64 26.67 -7.38 15.66
N PRO A 65 25.86 -7.76 16.67
CA PRO A 65 25.42 -6.83 17.72
C PRO A 65 26.58 -6.36 18.62
N ASP A 66 27.73 -7.05 18.60
CA ASP A 66 28.91 -6.70 19.40
C ASP A 66 29.89 -5.79 18.63
N SER A 67 29.56 -5.42 17.38
CA SER A 67 30.41 -4.53 16.59
C SER A 67 30.48 -3.13 17.19
N LYS A 68 31.70 -2.66 17.47
CA LYS A 68 31.98 -1.31 18.01
C LYS A 68 31.98 -0.20 16.95
N SER A 69 31.82 -0.55 15.67
CA SER A 69 31.92 0.38 14.55
C SER A 69 30.93 0.01 13.43
N LEU A 70 30.27 1.02 12.86
CA LEU A 70 29.32 0.89 11.75
C LEU A 70 29.70 1.90 10.64
N THR A 71 29.88 1.40 9.41
CA THR A 71 30.10 2.24 8.23
C THR A 71 28.84 2.23 7.36
N GLY A 72 28.19 3.38 7.21
CA GLY A 72 27.03 3.56 6.35
C GLY A 72 27.38 4.30 5.05
N VAL A 73 26.77 3.87 3.94
CA VAL A 73 26.81 4.60 2.67
C VAL A 73 25.43 5.19 2.41
N LEU A 74 25.38 6.47 2.07
CA LEU A 74 24.13 7.19 1.80
C LEU A 74 23.99 7.43 0.30
N ASP A 75 22.97 6.84 -0.30
CA ASP A 75 22.53 7.11 -1.68
C ASP A 75 21.09 7.59 -1.64
N ILE A 76 20.88 8.88 -1.91
CA ILE A 76 19.57 9.53 -1.89
C ILE A 76 19.39 10.36 -3.15
N TYR A 77 18.14 10.48 -3.59
CA TYR A 77 17.79 11.26 -4.77
C TYR A 77 18.21 12.73 -4.65
N GLY A 78 18.69 13.30 -5.77
CA GLY A 78 18.96 14.73 -5.94
C GLY A 78 17.71 15.53 -6.26
N PHE A 79 17.84 16.86 -6.34
CA PHE A 79 16.70 17.76 -6.58
C PHE A 79 16.03 17.54 -7.94
N GLU A 80 14.70 17.41 -7.94
CA GLU A 80 13.86 17.51 -9.13
C GLU A 80 13.50 19.01 -9.37
N SER A 81 13.63 19.48 -10.62
CA SER A 81 13.29 20.87 -11.05
C SER A 81 11.96 20.93 -11.78
#